data_AF-A0A4R1RMQ5-F1
#
_entry.id   AF-A0A4R1RMQ5-F1
#
_cell.length_a   1.000
_cell.length_b   1.000
_cell.length_c   1.000
_cell.angle_alpha   90.00
_cell.angle_beta   90.00
_cell.angle_gamma   90.00
#
_symmetry.space_group_name_H-M   'P 1'
#
loop_
_entity.id
_entity.type
_entity.pdbx_description
1 polymer ?
#
loop_
_entity_poly.entity_id
_entity_poly.type
_entity_poly.pdbx_seq_one_letter_code
_entity_poly.pdbx_strand_id
1 'polypeptide(L)'
;MKIRLAVAASILAATIQQAEASSDASWNALFAKVNGTCIGLSGMNTPEASAPIVFDDAAGKVAVLLRGSVGRGKTKVRNVNLMCLYDKKTGRASIAEYRWLGN
;
A
#
# COMPACT_ATOMS: atom_id res chain seq x y z
N MET A 1 -46.30 19.15 29.26
CA MET A 1 -45.32 18.05 29.46
C MET A 1 -45.36 17.02 28.32
N LYS A 2 -45.36 17.45 27.04
CA LYS A 2 -45.32 16.53 25.88
C LYS A 2 -44.27 16.92 24.84
N ILE A 3 -43.85 18.19 24.83
CA ILE A 3 -42.88 18.75 23.87
C ILE A 3 -41.42 18.47 24.29
N ARG A 4 -41.14 18.31 25.60
CA ARG A 4 -39.76 18.08 26.10
C ARG A 4 -39.22 16.67 25.83
N LEU A 5 -40.08 15.68 25.61
CA LEU A 5 -39.66 14.31 25.26
C LEU A 5 -39.26 14.17 23.78
N ALA A 6 -39.80 15.01 22.89
CA ALA A 6 -39.53 14.91 21.45
C ALA A 6 -38.14 15.45 21.04
N VAL A 7 -37.60 16.40 21.80
CA VAL A 7 -36.30 17.04 21.49
C VAL A 7 -35.12 16.15 21.91
N ALA A 8 -35.29 15.34 22.96
CA ALA A 8 -34.24 14.43 23.42
C ALA A 8 -34.01 13.25 22.45
N ALA A 9 -35.06 12.80 21.75
CA ALA A 9 -35.00 11.67 20.83
C ALA A 9 -34.29 11.99 19.50
N SER A 10 -34.27 13.25 19.07
CA SER A 10 -33.69 13.67 17.79
C SER A 10 -32.17 13.86 17.83
N ILE A 11 -31.57 14.02 19.01
CA ILE A 11 -30.11 14.19 19.16
C ILE A 11 -29.39 12.84 19.16
N LEU A 12 -30.05 11.75 19.60
CA LEU A 12 -29.44 10.41 19.66
C LEU A 12 -29.34 9.71 18.29
N ALA A 13 -30.08 10.15 17.28
CA ALA A 13 -30.06 9.54 15.95
C ALA A 13 -28.86 9.98 15.08
N ALA A 14 -28.10 11.00 15.51
CA ALA A 14 -27.01 11.57 14.71
C ALA A 14 -25.64 10.90 14.89
N THR A 15 -25.52 9.87 15.75
CA THR A 15 -24.23 9.23 16.06
C THR A 15 -24.13 7.79 15.53
N ILE A 16 -24.91 7.41 14.52
CA ILE A 16 -24.62 6.19 13.76
C ILE A 16 -23.38 6.48 12.91
N GLN A 17 -22.20 6.43 13.54
CA GLN A 17 -20.94 6.40 12.84
C GLN A 17 -20.97 5.12 12.00
N GLN A 18 -21.17 5.28 10.69
CA GLN A 18 -21.02 4.18 9.76
C GLN A 18 -19.62 3.63 9.97
N ALA A 19 -19.55 2.40 10.47
CA ALA A 19 -18.29 1.68 10.55
C ALA A 19 -17.88 1.38 9.11
N GLU A 20 -17.15 2.31 8.50
CA GLU A 20 -16.53 2.14 7.19
C GLU A 20 -15.44 1.08 7.36
N ALA A 21 -15.84 -0.18 7.31
CA ALA A 21 -14.91 -1.26 7.03
C ALA A 21 -14.21 -0.91 5.72
N SER A 22 -12.89 -1.11 5.66
CA SER A 22 -12.12 -0.86 4.43
C SER A 22 -12.80 -1.58 3.25
N SER A 23 -13.28 -0.81 2.27
CA SER A 23 -13.92 -1.37 1.09
C SER A 23 -12.89 -1.92 0.12
N ASP A 24 -13.28 -2.83 -0.76
CA ASP A 24 -12.41 -3.34 -1.84
C ASP A 24 -11.85 -2.20 -2.70
N ALA A 25 -12.64 -1.15 -2.91
CA ALA A 25 -12.20 0.05 -3.62
C ALA A 25 -11.02 0.74 -2.90
N SER A 26 -11.05 0.83 -1.57
CA SER A 26 -9.97 1.43 -0.78
C SER A 26 -8.68 0.60 -0.87
N TRP A 27 -8.79 -0.72 -0.85
CA TRP A 27 -7.65 -1.63 -1.02
C TRP A 27 -7.06 -1.53 -2.42
N ASN A 28 -7.90 -1.54 -3.46
CA ASN A 28 -7.45 -1.41 -4.84
C ASN A 28 -6.72 -0.08 -5.09
N ALA A 29 -7.25 1.02 -4.54
CA ALA A 29 -6.60 2.33 -4.63
C ALA A 29 -5.23 2.34 -3.92
N LEU A 30 -5.15 1.75 -2.73
CA LEU A 30 -3.88 1.62 -2.00
C LEU A 30 -2.87 0.80 -2.80
N PHE A 31 -3.27 -0.37 -3.29
CA PHE A 31 -2.37 -1.27 -4.01
C PHE A 31 -1.89 -0.70 -5.34
N ALA A 32 -2.75 0.04 -6.05
CA ALA A 32 -2.33 0.78 -7.23
C ALA A 32 -1.24 1.82 -6.90
N LYS A 33 -1.39 2.55 -5.80
CA LYS A 33 -0.40 3.54 -5.36
C LYS A 33 0.91 2.89 -4.91
N VAL A 34 0.83 1.79 -4.16
CA VAL A 34 2.00 1.00 -3.73
C VAL A 34 2.76 0.51 -4.96
N ASN A 35 2.09 -0.18 -5.89
CA ASN A 35 2.73 -0.75 -7.08
C ASN A 35 3.35 0.34 -7.96
N GLY A 36 2.61 1.42 -8.24
CA GLY A 36 3.12 2.53 -9.04
C GLY A 36 4.37 3.19 -8.41
N THR A 37 4.35 3.41 -7.10
CA THR A 37 5.49 3.99 -6.37
C THR A 37 6.70 3.05 -6.39
N CYS A 38 6.50 1.78 -6.07
CA CYS A 38 7.57 0.79 -6.01
C CYS A 38 8.21 0.54 -7.38
N ILE A 39 7.39 0.38 -8.43
CA ILE A 39 7.87 0.19 -9.80
C ILE A 39 8.62 1.46 -10.26
N GLY A 40 8.07 2.64 -10.02
CA GLY A 40 8.69 3.91 -10.38
C GLY A 40 10.07 4.10 -9.72
N LEU A 41 10.20 3.76 -8.44
CA LEU A 41 11.46 3.84 -7.70
C LEU A 41 12.47 2.74 -8.09
N SER A 42 12.02 1.61 -8.63
CA SER A 42 12.90 0.46 -8.94
C SER A 42 13.93 0.73 -10.03
N GLY A 43 13.66 1.66 -10.94
CA GLY A 43 14.50 1.89 -12.13
C GLY A 43 14.59 0.68 -13.07
N MET A 44 13.74 -0.34 -12.90
CA MET A 44 13.73 -1.54 -13.74
C MET A 44 13.23 -1.24 -15.16
N ASN A 45 13.73 -2.02 -16.12
CA ASN A 45 13.20 -2.03 -17.48
C ASN A 45 12.01 -2.98 -17.63
N THR A 46 12.08 -4.10 -16.92
CA THR A 46 11.11 -5.21 -16.98
C THR A 46 10.63 -5.55 -15.57
N PRO A 47 9.96 -4.63 -14.86
CA PRO A 47 9.51 -4.87 -13.50
C PRO A 47 8.39 -5.90 -13.46
N GLU A 48 8.60 -6.98 -12.72
CA GLU A 48 7.55 -7.89 -12.29
C GLU A 48 7.32 -7.69 -10.80
N ALA A 49 6.08 -7.38 -10.42
CA ALA A 49 5.69 -7.15 -9.03
C ALA A 49 4.91 -8.34 -8.47
N SER A 50 5.18 -8.70 -7.21
CA SER A 50 4.36 -9.62 -6.45
C SER A 50 3.00 -9.01 -6.09
N ALA A 51 2.08 -9.84 -5.58
CA ALA A 51 0.96 -9.31 -4.81
C ALA A 51 1.50 -8.49 -3.59
N PRO A 52 0.76 -7.46 -3.14
CA PRO A 52 1.14 -6.70 -1.96
C PRO A 52 1.14 -7.55 -0.69
N ILE A 53 2.19 -7.43 0.10
CA ILE A 53 2.31 -8.03 1.44
C ILE A 53 1.86 -6.96 2.43
N VAL A 54 0.66 -7.13 2.98
CA VAL A 54 0.06 -6.18 3.92
C VAL A 54 0.46 -6.53 5.34
N PHE A 55 1.11 -5.60 6.03
CA PHE A 55 1.37 -5.72 7.46
C PHE A 55 0.24 -5.07 8.26
N ASP A 56 0.17 -5.42 9.54
CA ASP A 56 -0.74 -4.80 10.49
C ASP A 56 -0.58 -3.26 10.56
N ASP A 57 -1.52 -2.62 11.24
CA ASP A 57 -1.50 -1.17 11.37
C ASP A 57 -0.39 -0.64 12.28
N ALA A 58 0.16 -1.47 13.17
CA ALA A 58 1.29 -1.10 14.01
C ALA A 58 2.57 -0.93 13.18
N ALA A 59 2.82 -1.83 12.22
CA ALA A 59 3.88 -1.66 11.24
C ALA A 59 3.57 -0.50 10.29
N GLY A 60 2.30 -0.36 9.88
CA GLY A 60 1.86 0.70 9.01
C GLY A 60 2.48 0.63 7.60
N LYS A 61 2.91 -0.56 7.16
CA LYS A 61 3.62 -0.78 5.88
C LYS A 61 2.88 -1.74 4.95
N VAL A 62 3.18 -1.61 3.67
CA VAL A 62 2.90 -2.60 2.64
C VAL A 62 4.21 -2.91 1.93
N ALA A 63 4.58 -4.18 1.80
CA ALA A 63 5.74 -4.57 1.01
C ALA A 63 5.33 -5.09 -0.36
N VAL A 64 6.20 -4.88 -1.35
CA VAL A 64 6.12 -5.51 -2.66
C VAL A 64 7.49 -6.06 -3.02
N LEU A 65 7.54 -7.30 -3.47
CA LEU A 65 8.73 -7.88 -4.05
C LEU A 65 8.72 -7.58 -5.55
N LEU A 66 9.83 -7.05 -6.04
CA LEU A 66 10.06 -6.79 -7.44
C LEU A 66 11.20 -7.68 -7.94
N ARG A 67 11.06 -8.21 -9.14
CA ARG A 67 12.16 -8.82 -9.88
C ARG A 67 12.17 -8.29 -11.30
N GLY A 68 13.34 -8.25 -11.91
CA GLY A 68 13.48 -7.77 -13.27
C GLY A 68 14.90 -7.34 -13.59
N SER A 69 15.06 -6.66 -14.72
CA SER A 69 16.35 -6.18 -15.19
C SER A 69 16.53 -4.69 -14.98
N VAL A 70 17.75 -4.27 -14.64
CA VAL A 70 18.19 -2.87 -14.60
C VAL A 70 19.33 -2.63 -15.58
N GLY A 71 19.49 -1.37 -16.00
CA GLY A 71 20.52 -0.93 -16.97
C GLY A 71 19.94 -0.74 -18.38
N ARG A 72 20.32 0.34 -19.06
CA ARG A 72 19.85 0.66 -20.43
C ARG A 72 21.04 0.95 -21.36
N GLY A 73 20.87 0.66 -22.65
CA GLY A 73 21.85 0.99 -23.69
C GLY A 73 23.16 0.19 -23.57
N LYS A 74 24.30 0.89 -23.57
CA LYS A 74 25.64 0.26 -23.46
C LYS A 74 25.98 -0.24 -22.05
N THR A 75 25.09 -0.05 -21.07
CA THR A 75 25.27 -0.53 -19.70
C THR A 75 24.93 -2.01 -19.62
N LYS A 76 25.72 -2.79 -18.85
CA LYS A 76 25.43 -4.22 -18.61
C LYS A 76 24.05 -4.39 -17.98
N VAL A 77 23.18 -5.13 -18.67
CA VAL A 77 21.87 -5.54 -18.15
C VAL A 77 22.07 -6.54 -17.01
N ARG A 78 21.44 -6.29 -15.87
CA ARG A 78 21.52 -7.16 -14.67
C ARG A 78 20.14 -7.47 -14.15
N ASN A 79 19.88 -8.75 -13.89
CA ASN A 79 18.69 -9.17 -13.15
C ASN A 79 18.88 -8.91 -11.66
N VAL A 80 17.87 -8.31 -11.02
CA VAL A 80 17.88 -7.93 -9.62
C VAL A 80 16.55 -8.27 -8.97
N ASN A 81 16.59 -8.56 -7.67
CA ASN A 81 15.41 -8.70 -6.83
C ASN A 81 15.42 -7.57 -5.81
N LEU A 82 14.32 -6.83 -5.73
CA LEU A 82 14.17 -5.70 -4.82
C LEU A 82 12.98 -5.94 -3.90
N MET A 83 13.12 -5.53 -2.64
CA MET A 83 12.00 -5.37 -1.73
C MET A 83 11.70 -3.88 -1.61
N CYS A 84 10.46 -3.52 -1.89
CA CYS A 84 9.92 -2.19 -1.67
C CYS A 84 9.08 -2.19 -0.39
N LEU A 85 9.32 -1.24 0.51
CA LEU A 85 8.52 -0.98 1.70
C LEU A 85 7.83 0.37 1.56
N TYR A 86 6.50 0.34 1.39
CA TYR A 86 5.65 1.51 1.29
C TYR A 86 5.04 1.84 2.66
N ASP A 87 5.11 3.10 3.07
CA ASP A 87 4.54 3.60 4.31
C ASP A 87 3.12 4.13 4.08
N LYS A 88 2.12 3.49 4.71
CA LYS A 88 0.70 3.82 4.53
C LYS A 88 0.38 5.28 4.90
N LYS A 89 1.09 5.84 5.89
CA LYS A 89 0.84 7.17 6.46
C LYS A 89 1.44 8.29 5.62
N THR A 90 2.70 8.15 5.22
CA THR A 90 3.45 9.17 4.49
C THR A 90 3.35 9.02 2.97
N GLY A 91 2.96 7.83 2.51
CA GLY A 91 2.95 7.48 1.09
C GLY A 91 4.32 7.39 0.44
N ARG A 92 5.40 7.37 1.24
CA ARG A 92 6.78 7.19 0.77
C ARG A 92 7.11 5.72 0.71
N ALA A 93 8.03 5.36 -0.19
CA ALA A 93 8.58 4.02 -0.24
C ALA A 93 10.11 4.03 -0.14
N SER A 94 10.63 2.98 0.48
CA SER A 94 12.06 2.66 0.51
C SER A 94 12.27 1.36 -0.25
N ILE A 95 13.35 1.25 -1.02
CA ILE A 95 13.64 0.07 -1.84
C ILE A 95 15.04 -0.42 -1.56
N ALA A 96 15.20 -1.73 -1.45
CA ALA A 96 16.48 -2.38 -1.20
C ALA A 96 16.62 -3.64 -2.06
N GLU A 97 17.82 -3.89 -2.58
CA GLU A 97 18.14 -5.16 -3.23
C GLU A 97 18.28 -6.27 -2.19
N TYR A 98 17.76 -7.45 -2.51
CA TYR A 98 18.00 -8.66 -1.72
C TYR A 98 18.50 -9.80 -2.60
N ARG A 99 19.10 -10.79 -1.96
CA ARG A 99 19.60 -12.01 -2.60
C ARG A 99 19.11 -13.20 -1.79
N TRP A 100 18.80 -14.29 -2.48
CA TRP A 100 18.49 -15.55 -1.83
C TRP A 100 19.76 -16.15 -1.24
N LEU A 101 19.70 -16.58 0.02
CA LEU A 101 20.77 -17.30 0.69
C LEU A 101 20.63 -18.79 0.36
N GLY A 102 20.84 -19.15 -0.90
CA GLY A 102 20.75 -20.55 -1.33
C GLY A 102 20.23 -20.68 -2.76
N ASN A 103 21.13 -21.12 -3.65
CA ASN A 103 20.78 -22.02 -4.74
C ASN A 103 21.37 -23.38 -4.36
#